data_AF-A0AAQ1KNA2-F1
#
_entry.id   AF-A0AAQ1KNA2-F1
#
_cell.length_a   1.000
_cell.length_b   1.000
_cell.length_c   1.000
_cell.angle_alpha   90.00
_cell.angle_beta   90.00
_cell.angle_gamma   90.00
#
_symmetry.space_group_name_H-M   'P 1'
#
loop_
_entity.id
_entity.type
_entity.pdbx_description
1 polymer ?
#
loop_
_entity_poly.entity_id
_entity_poly.type
_entity_poly.pdbx_seq_one_letter_code
_entity_poly.pdbx_strand_id
1 'polypeptide(L)' 'MSTTYTLPGALDQWRIGSSLYRQNRIYNKGTTYMIEQDAYTLVDFMLGFKPTAHIDAQLNLNNAFDKKY' A
#
# COMPACT_ATOMS: atom_id res chain seq x y z
N MET A 1 2.99 6.32 4.70
CA MET A 1 2.04 7.42 4.38
C MET A 1 0.97 6.87 3.46
N SER A 2 -0.25 7.38 3.52
CA SER A 2 -1.34 6.96 2.63
C SER A 2 -2.17 8.14 2.18
N THR A 3 -2.78 8.02 1.00
CA THR A 3 -3.71 8.99 0.43
C THR A 3 -4.89 8.27 -0.20
N THR A 4 -6.07 8.89 -0.13
CA THR A 4 -7.29 8.42 -0.76
C THR A 4 -8.02 9.62 -1.34
N TYR A 5 -8.55 9.47 -2.54
CA TYR A 5 -9.26 10.50 -3.27
C TYR A 5 -10.53 9.92 -3.90
N THR A 6 -11.66 10.59 -3.66
CA THR A 6 -12.92 10.32 -4.36
C THR A 6 -12.94 11.13 -5.64
N LEU A 7 -13.20 10.48 -6.78
CA LEU A 7 -13.21 11.16 -8.07
C LEU A 7 -14.38 12.16 -8.13
N PRO A 8 -14.27 13.27 -8.87
CA PRO A 8 -15.35 14.26 -8.95
C PRO A 8 -16.35 13.95 -10.07
N GLY A 9 -17.50 14.63 -10.03
CA GLY A 9 -18.49 14.64 -11.11
C GLY A 9 -19.15 13.28 -11.31
N ALA A 10 -19.24 12.82 -12.56
CA ALA A 10 -19.89 11.55 -12.91
C ALA A 10 -19.18 10.29 -12.35
N LEU A 11 -18.03 10.46 -11.70
CA LEU A 11 -17.24 9.39 -11.12
C LEU A 11 -17.20 9.43 -9.59
N ASP A 12 -18.06 10.22 -8.93
CA ASP A 12 -18.11 10.36 -7.46
C ASP A 12 -18.36 9.06 -6.68
N GLN A 13 -18.87 8.04 -7.36
CA GLN A 13 -18.95 6.67 -6.87
C GLN A 13 -17.60 5.92 -6.78
N TRP A 14 -16.52 6.45 -7.34
CA TRP A 14 -15.20 5.83 -7.36
C TRP A 14 -14.25 6.48 -6.36
N ARG A 15 -13.50 5.63 -5.66
CA ARG A 15 -12.44 6.03 -4.73
C ARG A 15 -11.16 5.36 -5.17
N ILE A 16 -10.08 6.13 -5.28
CA ILE A 16 -8.75 5.60 -5.54
C ILE A 16 -7.86 5.96 -4.36
N GLY A 17 -7.02 5.03 -3.92
CA GLY A 17 -6.07 5.27 -2.86
C GLY A 17 -4.73 4.62 -3.13
N SER A 18 -3.69 5.16 -2.51
CA SER A 18 -2.35 4.58 -2.54
C SER A 18 -1.67 4.75 -1.19
N SER A 19 -0.86 3.76 -0.84
CA SER A 19 -0.05 3.73 0.37
C SER A 19 1.42 3.55 -0.01
N LEU A 20 2.30 4.23 0.72
CA LEU A 20 3.75 4.09 0.63
C LEU A 20 4.30 3.74 2.01
N TYR A 21 4.96 2.58 2.09
CA TYR A 21 5.68 2.13 3.27
C TYR A 21 7.17 2.04 2.94
N ARG A 22 8.04 2.56 3.81
CA ARG A 22 9.50 2.48 3.62
C ARG A 22 10.15 2.12 4.95
N GLN A 23 11.00 1.10 4.90
CA GLN A 23 11.83 0.70 6.02
C GLN A 23 13.30 0.85 5.62
N ASN A 24 14.09 1.45 6.52
CA ASN A 24 15.53 1.55 6.35
C ASN A 24 16.18 0.17 6.59
N ARG A 25 17.42 0.03 6.14
CA ARG A 25 18.24 -1.17 6.38
C ARG A 25 18.26 -1.49 7.87
N ILE A 26 17.94 -2.73 8.21
CA ILE A 26 18.07 -3.25 9.57
C ILE A 26 19.15 -4.32 9.59
N TYR A 27 19.98 -4.32 10.61
CA TYR A 27 21.01 -5.32 10.81
C TYR A 27 21.04 -5.74 12.27
N ASN A 28 21.33 -7.02 12.49
CA ASN A 28 21.58 -7.59 13.79
C ASN A 28 22.96 -8.24 13.78
N LYS A 29 23.84 -7.80 14.68
CA LYS A 29 25.23 -8.25 14.75
C LYS A 29 25.49 -8.85 16.13
N GLY A 30 25.77 -10.14 16.15
CA GLY A 30 26.34 -10.85 17.30
C GLY A 30 27.86 -11.01 17.15
N THR A 31 28.49 -11.68 18.12
CA THR A 31 29.95 -11.92 18.12
C THR A 31 30.41 -12.80 16.96
N THR A 32 29.54 -13.68 16.44
CA THR A 32 29.82 -14.65 15.38
C THR A 32 28.88 -14.58 14.17
N TYR A 33 27.90 -13.66 14.16
CA TYR A 33 26.96 -13.54 13.05
C TYR A 33 26.58 -12.09 12.75
N MET A 34 26.22 -11.85 11.50
CA MET A 34 25.61 -10.61 11.03
C MET A 34 24.43 -10.99 10.13
N ILE A 35 23.23 -10.63 10.55
CA ILE A 35 22.00 -10.77 9.77
C ILE A 35 21.61 -9.38 9.29
N GLU A 36 21.30 -9.26 8.01
CA GLU A 36 21.03 -7.98 7.38
C GLU A 36 19.79 -8.09 6.50
N GLN A 37 18.92 -7.10 6.62
CA GLN A 37 17.82 -6.88 5.71
C GLN A 37 17.98 -5.49 5.10
N ASP A 38 18.05 -5.45 3.78
CA ASP A 38 18.20 -4.22 3.04
C ASP A 38 16.98 -3.31 3.18
N ALA A 39 17.19 -2.01 2.94
CA ALA A 39 16.09 -1.06 2.90
C ALA A 39 15.10 -1.45 1.80
N TYR A 40 13.81 -1.39 2.10
CA TYR A 40 12.76 -1.68 1.14
C TYR A 40 11.65 -0.65 1.19
N THR A 41 10.89 -0.60 0.10
CA THR A 41 9.74 0.27 -0.06
C THR A 41 8.62 -0.57 -0.66
N LEU A 42 7.45 -0.51 -0.03
CA LEU A 42 6.22 -1.15 -0.49
C LEU A 42 5.25 -0.06 -0.94
N VAL A 43 4.52 -0.37 -2.00
CA VAL A 43 3.44 0.46 -2.51
C VAL A 43 2.18 -0.37 -2.57
N ASP A 44 1.09 0.18 -2.06
CA ASP A 44 -0.21 -0.46 -2.08
C ASP A 44 -1.18 0.42 -2.89
N PHE A 45 -2.16 -0.23 -3.53
CA PHE A 45 -3.27 0.43 -4.21
C PHE A 45 -4.60 0.01 -3.61
N MET A 46 -5.54 0.95 -3.61
CA MET A 46 -6.93 0.75 -3.20
C MET A 46 -7.85 1.28 -4.29
N LEU A 47 -8.84 0.47 -4.68
CA LEU A 47 -9.93 0.87 -5.56
C LEU A 47 -11.25 0.60 -4.85
N GLY A 48 -12.03 1.64 -4.62
CA GLY A 48 -13.37 1.58 -4.05
C GLY A 48 -14.43 1.95 -5.08
N PHE A 49 -15.57 1.28 -5.02
CA PHE A 49 -16.71 1.52 -5.90
C PHE A 49 -18.02 1.42 -5.10
N LYS A 50 -18.77 2.52 -5.08
CA LYS A 50 -20.03 2.65 -4.36
C LYS A 50 -21.18 2.99 -5.32
N PRO A 51 -21.74 2.00 -6.03
CA PRO A 51 -22.77 2.23 -7.05
C PRO A 51 -24.12 2.66 -6.46
N THR A 52 -24.39 2.37 -5.18
CA THR A 52 -25.63 2.75 -4.50
C THR A 52 -25.34 3.16 -3.06
N ALA A 53 -26.35 3.71 -2.36
CA ALA A 53 -26.22 4.01 -0.93
C ALA A 53 -25.96 2.78 -0.04
N HIS A 54 -26.31 1.58 -0.52
CA HIS A 54 -26.28 0.34 0.25
C HIS A 54 -25.21 -0.66 -0.20
N ILE A 55 -24.55 -0.42 -1.34
CA ILE A 55 -23.50 -1.29 -1.87
C ILE A 55 -22.21 -0.49 -1.94
N ASP A 56 -21.19 -0.97 -1.24
CA ASP A 56 -19.82 -0.45 -1.29
C ASP A 56 -18.85 -1.62 -1.41
N ALA A 57 -18.07 -1.63 -2.48
CA ALA A 57 -17.06 -2.65 -2.78
C ALA A 57 -15.67 -2.03 -2.78
N GLN A 58 -14.68 -2.77 -2.29
CA GLN A 58 -13.30 -2.32 -2.26
C GLN A 58 -12.35 -3.46 -2.63
N LEU A 59 -11.38 -3.14 -3.47
CA LEU A 59 -10.25 -3.98 -3.84
C LEU A 59 -8.97 -3.34 -3.31
N ASN A 60 -8.14 -4.13 -2.62
CA ASN A 60 -6.82 -3.72 -2.17
C ASN A 60 -5.77 -4.61 -2.82
N LEU A 61 -4.75 -3.98 -3.42
CA LEU A 61 -3.58 -4.66 -3.98
C LEU A 61 -2.36 -4.23 -3.16
N ASN A 62 -1.90 -5.12 -2.29
CA ASN A 62 -0.75 -4.88 -1.41
C ASN A 62 0.54 -5.32 -2.09
N ASN A 63 1.64 -4.65 -1.79
CA ASN A 63 2.95 -4.91 -2.42
C ASN A 63 2.81 -4.99 -3.95
N ALA A 64 2.26 -3.94 -4.55
CA ALA A 64 1.87 -3.90 -5.97
C ALA A 64 3.04 -4.16 -6.96
N PHE A 65 4.27 -4.10 -6.48
CA PHE A 65 5.49 -4.35 -7.25
C PHE A 65 6.18 -5.68 -6.91
N ASP A 66 5.52 -6.56 -6.14
CA ASP A 66 6.05 -7.87 -5.71
C ASP A 66 7.48 -7.79 -5.14
N LYS A 67 7.73 -6.78 -4.30
CA LYS A 67 9.03 -6.62 -3.65
C LYS A 67 9.26 -7.80 -2.72
N LYS A 68 10.36 -8.51 -2.93
CA LYS A 68 10.93 -9.46 -1.97
C LYS A 68 11.85 -8.67 -1.03
N TYR A 69 11.60 -8.79 0.26
CA TYR A 69 12.32 -8.09 1.33
C TYR A 69 12.55 -9.03 2.50
#